data_AF-A0A2B8A4D0-F1
#
_entry.id   AF-A0A2B8A4D0-F1
#
_cell.length_a   1.000
_cell.length_b   1.000
_cell.length_c   1.000
_cell.angle_alpha   90.00
_cell.angle_beta   90.00
_cell.angle_gamma   90.00
#
_symmetry.space_group_name_H-M   'P 1'
#
loop_
_entity.id
_entity.type
_entity.pdbx_description
1 polymer ?
#
loop_
_entity_poly.entity_id
_entity_poly.type
_entity_poly.pdbx_seq_one_letter_code
_entity_poly.pdbx_strand_id
1 'polypeptide(L)'
;MRHYIFFLFLIIFSACSNTTHREFDTYKDVQQQGYLQNGWIPLIMPIDAYQIKEVHDLDLNYTFGMFRYSSIQIFSATFDTIQHYPLESIKSYIKEINRPPQPMWFIDIDKSAESSLESKKWNDFKFIVDKKNKTVYYVF
;
A
#
# COMPACT_ATOMS: atom_id res chain seq x y z
N MET A 1 44.01 -7.63 24.97
CA MET A 1 43.34 -6.61 24.12
C MET A 1 42.88 -7.14 22.75
N ARG A 2 42.94 -8.45 22.45
CA ARG A 2 42.53 -9.01 21.14
C ARG A 2 41.07 -9.53 21.10
N HIS A 3 40.38 -9.57 22.24
CA HIS A 3 39.01 -10.13 22.34
C HIS A 3 37.91 -9.06 22.42
N TYR A 4 38.27 -7.80 22.71
CA TYR A 4 37.31 -6.69 22.72
C TYR A 4 36.91 -6.23 21.31
N ILE A 5 37.76 -6.47 20.30
CA ILE A 5 37.46 -6.15 18.90
C ILE A 5 36.37 -7.09 18.35
N PHE A 6 36.30 -8.33 18.84
CA PHE A 6 35.31 -9.31 18.37
C PHE A 6 33.89 -9.02 18.91
N PHE A 7 33.78 -8.41 20.10
CA PHE A 7 32.50 -8.05 20.70
C PHE A 7 31.90 -6.78 20.06
N LEU A 8 32.74 -5.85 19.56
CA LEU A 8 32.29 -4.66 18.85
C LEU A 8 31.67 -4.98 17.47
N PHE A 9 32.03 -6.12 16.86
CA PHE A 9 31.55 -6.51 15.53
C PHE A 9 30.15 -7.13 15.52
N LEU A 10 29.63 -7.57 16.69
CA LEU A 10 28.33 -8.23 16.82
C LEU A 10 27.13 -7.26 16.92
N ILE A 11 27.38 -5.97 17.21
CA ILE A 11 26.31 -4.97 17.42
C ILE A 11 25.83 -4.35 16.09
N ILE A 12 26.56 -4.53 14.99
CA ILE A 12 26.26 -3.87 13.70
C ILE A 12 25.23 -4.63 12.84
N PHE A 13 24.77 -5.81 13.25
CA PHE A 13 23.84 -6.64 12.46
C PHE A 13 22.36 -6.55 12.90
N SER A 14 22.03 -5.72 13.89
CA SER A 14 20.63 -5.46 14.26
C SER A 14 20.06 -4.25 13.52
N ALA A 15 20.30 -4.15 12.21
CA ALA A 15 19.51 -3.27 11.34
C ALA A 15 18.14 -3.94 11.13
N CYS A 16 17.31 -3.90 12.16
CA CYS A 16 15.90 -4.30 12.05
C CYS A 16 15.24 -3.30 11.09
N SER A 17 14.86 -3.76 9.90
CA SER A 17 14.10 -2.96 8.94
C SER A 17 12.85 -2.42 9.63
N ASN A 18 12.62 -1.11 9.58
CA ASN A 18 11.49 -0.49 10.27
C ASN A 18 10.21 -0.60 9.42
N THR A 19 9.83 -1.84 9.13
CA THR A 19 8.61 -2.18 8.39
C THR A 19 7.45 -2.35 9.36
N THR A 20 6.37 -1.60 9.15
CA THR A 20 5.16 -1.69 9.97
C THR A 20 4.04 -2.33 9.19
N HIS A 21 3.28 -3.22 9.84
CA HIS A 21 2.10 -3.87 9.30
C HIS A 21 0.87 -3.37 10.07
N ARG A 22 -0.16 -2.96 9.34
CA ARG A 22 -1.43 -2.48 9.91
C ARG A 22 -2.61 -3.09 9.19
N GLU A 23 -3.63 -3.41 9.98
CA GLU A 23 -4.93 -3.85 9.48
C GLU A 23 -6.02 -3.07 10.23
N PHE A 24 -7.05 -2.68 9.51
CA PHE A 24 -8.19 -1.96 10.04
C PHE A 24 -9.47 -2.53 9.46
N ASP A 25 -10.50 -2.68 10.28
CA ASP A 25 -11.77 -3.23 9.82
C ASP A 25 -12.53 -2.20 8.99
N THR A 26 -12.45 -0.92 9.37
CA THR A 26 -13.22 0.17 8.76
C THR A 26 -12.40 1.45 8.57
N TYR A 27 -12.88 2.33 7.68
CA TYR A 27 -12.37 3.69 7.51
C TYR A 27 -12.32 4.47 8.85
N LYS A 28 -13.30 4.27 9.72
CA LYS A 28 -13.37 4.95 11.02
C LYS A 28 -12.19 4.58 11.92
N ASP A 29 -11.76 3.32 11.89
CA ASP A 29 -10.60 2.86 12.68
C ASP A 29 -9.31 3.54 12.19
N VAL A 30 -9.16 3.69 10.88
CA VAL A 30 -8.04 4.42 10.28
C VAL A 30 -8.04 5.89 10.72
N GLN A 31 -9.21 6.53 10.66
CA GLN A 31 -9.38 7.93 11.03
C GLN A 31 -9.05 8.18 12.50
N GLN A 32 -9.53 7.31 13.40
CA GLN A 32 -9.31 7.43 14.85
C GLN A 32 -7.84 7.26 15.24
N GLN A 33 -7.08 6.48 14.47
CA GLN A 33 -5.67 6.22 14.74
C GLN A 33 -4.71 7.24 14.09
N GLY A 34 -5.22 8.23 13.34
CA GLY A 34 -4.40 9.31 12.78
C GLY A 34 -3.62 8.97 11.51
N TYR A 35 -3.88 7.82 10.88
CA TYR A 35 -3.09 7.31 9.75
C TYR A 35 -3.33 8.07 8.44
N LEU A 36 -4.50 8.68 8.29
CA LEU A 36 -4.83 9.55 7.17
C LEU A 36 -3.96 10.81 7.16
N GLN A 37 -3.71 11.40 8.33
CA GLN A 37 -2.95 12.63 8.48
C GLN A 37 -1.43 12.42 8.29
N ASN A 38 -0.94 11.22 8.57
CA ASN A 38 0.47 10.86 8.42
C ASN A 38 0.86 10.56 6.95
N GLY A 39 -0.11 10.48 6.03
CA GLY A 39 0.15 10.28 4.61
C GLY A 39 0.52 8.85 4.20
N TRP A 40 0.44 7.87 5.11
CA TRP A 40 0.67 6.45 4.81
C TRP A 40 -0.52 5.79 4.10
N ILE A 41 -1.71 6.32 4.33
CA ILE A 41 -2.96 5.88 3.72
C ILE A 41 -3.56 7.03 2.91
N PRO A 42 -4.04 6.78 1.67
CA PRO A 42 -4.54 7.83 0.80
C PRO A 42 -5.80 8.49 1.36
N LEU A 43 -5.82 9.83 1.39
CA LEU A 43 -6.98 10.62 1.85
C LEU A 43 -8.23 10.42 1.00
N ILE A 44 -8.07 10.00 -0.26
CA ILE A 44 -9.17 9.67 -1.17
C ILE A 44 -9.77 8.29 -0.93
N MET A 45 -9.37 7.58 0.12
CA MET A 45 -10.05 6.35 0.50
C MET A 45 -11.52 6.66 0.80
N PRO A 46 -12.48 5.94 0.19
CA PRO A 46 -13.89 6.22 0.38
C PRO A 46 -14.30 5.89 1.82
N ILE A 47 -15.29 6.63 2.33
CA ILE A 47 -15.74 6.52 3.74
C ILE A 47 -16.35 5.15 4.09
N ASP A 48 -16.74 4.38 3.08
CA ASP A 48 -17.27 3.02 3.22
C ASP A 48 -16.21 1.94 3.00
N ALA A 49 -14.93 2.33 3.03
CA ALA A 49 -13.81 1.40 2.95
C ALA A 49 -13.76 0.48 4.17
N TYR A 50 -13.47 -0.79 3.91
CA TYR A 50 -13.35 -1.84 4.92
C TYR A 50 -12.26 -2.84 4.55
N GLN A 51 -11.86 -3.69 5.51
CA GLN A 51 -10.76 -4.65 5.35
C GLN A 51 -9.51 -3.97 4.78
N ILE A 52 -9.05 -2.93 5.47
CA ILE A 52 -7.94 -2.09 5.03
C ILE A 52 -6.65 -2.74 5.54
N LYS A 53 -5.69 -2.95 4.66
CA LYS A 53 -4.37 -3.48 4.99
C LYS A 53 -3.30 -2.57 4.45
N GLU A 54 -2.22 -2.43 5.21
CA GLU A 54 -1.15 -1.50 4.92
C GLU A 54 0.17 -2.09 5.44
N VAL A 55 1.21 -2.02 4.62
CA VAL A 55 2.59 -2.34 4.98
C VAL A 55 3.51 -1.24 4.48
N HIS A 56 4.17 -0.59 5.43
CA HIS A 56 5.03 0.57 5.20
C HIS A 56 6.46 0.24 5.57
N ASP A 57 7.43 0.62 4.74
CA ASP A 57 8.83 0.70 5.16
C ASP A 57 9.19 2.15 5.49
N LEU A 58 9.41 2.44 6.78
CA LEU A 58 9.65 3.80 7.27
C LEU A 58 11.00 4.37 6.82
N ASP A 59 11.95 3.52 6.40
CA ASP A 59 13.28 3.96 5.98
C ASP A 59 13.26 4.44 4.52
N LEU A 60 12.56 3.70 3.65
CA LEU A 60 12.48 3.96 2.22
C LEU A 60 11.21 4.70 1.79
N ASN A 61 10.25 4.83 2.70
CA ASN A 61 8.96 5.46 2.48
C ASN A 61 8.15 4.80 1.35
N TYR A 62 8.27 3.48 1.20
CA TYR A 62 7.46 2.68 0.29
C TYR A 62 6.31 2.04 1.05
N THR A 63 5.13 2.03 0.40
CA THR A 63 3.93 1.42 0.97
C THR A 63 3.30 0.44 0.01
N PHE A 64 2.82 -0.68 0.52
CA PHE A 64 1.77 -1.47 -0.12
C PHE A 64 0.51 -1.39 0.72
N GLY A 65 -0.63 -1.18 0.08
CA GLY A 65 -1.90 -1.24 0.78
C GLY A 65 -3.03 -1.75 -0.07
N MET A 66 -4.11 -2.13 0.59
CA MET A 66 -5.37 -2.45 -0.04
C MET A 66 -6.55 -2.07 0.86
N PHE A 67 -7.69 -1.89 0.23
CA PHE A 67 -8.97 -1.78 0.92
C PHE A 67 -10.09 -2.27 0.01
N ARG A 68 -11.20 -2.67 0.60
CA ARG A 68 -12.43 -2.99 -0.12
C ARG A 68 -13.43 -1.86 0.03
N TYR A 69 -14.37 -1.75 -0.90
CA TYR A 69 -15.46 -0.77 -0.85
C TYR A 69 -16.80 -1.47 -1.07
N SER A 70 -17.87 -0.90 -0.51
CA SER A 70 -19.20 -1.53 -0.51
C SER A 70 -20.11 -0.92 -1.59
N SER A 71 -20.10 0.41 -1.68
CA SER A 71 -20.96 1.23 -2.53
C SER A 71 -20.20 1.69 -3.78
N ILE A 72 -20.72 1.29 -4.94
CA ILE A 72 -20.21 1.75 -6.24
C ILE A 72 -20.41 3.25 -6.39
N GLN A 73 -21.50 3.81 -5.86
CA GLN A 73 -21.77 5.25 -5.97
C GLN A 73 -20.75 6.10 -5.21
N ILE A 74 -20.42 5.73 -3.97
CA ILE A 74 -19.40 6.43 -3.15
C ILE A 74 -18.02 6.27 -3.79
N PHE A 75 -17.70 5.05 -4.22
CA PHE A 75 -16.46 4.76 -4.92
C PHE A 75 -16.29 5.61 -6.18
N SER A 76 -17.27 5.59 -7.09
CA SER A 76 -17.26 6.37 -8.33
C SER A 76 -17.14 7.87 -8.09
N ALA A 77 -17.84 8.41 -7.10
CA ALA A 77 -17.72 9.82 -6.74
C ALA A 77 -16.29 10.24 -6.38
N THR A 78 -15.46 9.29 -5.93
CA THR A 78 -14.08 9.55 -5.50
C THR A 78 -13.06 9.14 -6.57
N PHE A 79 -13.20 7.95 -7.15
CA PHE A 79 -12.21 7.35 -8.06
C PHE A 79 -12.46 7.68 -9.53
N ASP A 80 -13.64 8.13 -9.95
CA ASP A 80 -13.85 8.54 -11.36
C ASP A 80 -13.26 9.92 -11.65
N THR A 81 -12.95 10.70 -10.62
CA THR A 81 -12.36 12.05 -10.74
C THR A 81 -10.84 12.04 -10.79
N ILE A 82 -10.19 10.94 -10.39
CA ILE A 82 -8.73 10.83 -10.36
C ILE A 82 -8.15 10.38 -11.71
N GLN A 83 -6.91 10.79 -11.95
CA GLN A 83 -6.23 10.61 -13.23
C GLN A 83 -6.05 9.12 -13.56
N HIS A 84 -6.34 8.72 -14.80
CA HIS A 84 -5.89 7.43 -15.31
C HIS A 84 -4.35 7.37 -15.36
N TYR A 85 -3.79 6.22 -15.02
CA TYR A 85 -2.35 5.99 -15.03
C TYR A 85 -2.05 4.63 -15.67
N PRO A 86 -1.04 4.46 -16.53
CA PRO A 86 -0.82 3.20 -17.23
C PRO A 86 -0.50 2.04 -16.27
N LEU A 87 -1.16 0.89 -16.42
CA LEU A 87 -0.96 -0.29 -15.57
C LEU A 87 0.49 -0.78 -15.60
N GLU A 88 1.13 -0.77 -16.78
CA GLU A 88 2.54 -1.16 -16.95
C GLU A 88 3.52 -0.26 -16.18
N SER A 89 3.17 1.02 -16.01
CA SER A 89 3.97 1.93 -15.18
C SER A 89 3.87 1.54 -13.71
N ILE A 90 2.70 1.10 -13.23
CA ILE A 90 2.55 0.58 -11.87
C ILE A 90 3.29 -0.75 -11.71
N LYS A 91 3.19 -1.67 -12.67
CA LYS A 91 3.94 -2.95 -12.66
C LYS A 91 5.44 -2.71 -12.55
N SER A 92 5.97 -1.77 -13.34
CA SER A 92 7.38 -1.40 -13.30
C SER A 92 7.77 -0.82 -11.93
N TYR A 93 6.95 0.09 -11.39
CA TYR A 93 7.17 0.69 -10.08
C TYR A 93 7.18 -0.35 -8.95
N ILE A 94 6.25 -1.30 -8.95
CA ILE A 94 6.21 -2.39 -7.95
C ILE A 94 7.51 -3.21 -7.97
N LYS A 95 8.10 -3.45 -9.15
CA LYS A 95 9.36 -4.20 -9.29
C LYS A 95 10.57 -3.45 -8.72
N GLU A 96 10.50 -2.12 -8.63
CA GLU A 96 11.55 -1.29 -8.02
C GLU A 96 11.49 -1.33 -6.49
N ILE A 97 10.33 -1.64 -5.91
CA ILE A 97 10.15 -1.73 -4.46
C ILE A 97 10.79 -3.05 -3.97
N ASN A 98 11.99 -2.92 -3.43
CA ASN A 98 12.73 -4.01 -2.79
C ASN A 98 12.37 -4.19 -1.31
N ARG A 99 11.88 -3.13 -0.66
CA ARG A 99 11.44 -3.11 0.74
C ARG A 99 10.28 -2.10 0.90
N PRO A 100 9.17 -2.48 1.55
CA PRO A 100 8.92 -3.79 2.12
C PRO A 100 8.66 -4.82 1.01
N PRO A 101 8.83 -6.13 1.26
CA PRO A 101 8.51 -7.14 0.24
C PRO A 101 7.02 -7.09 -0.10
N GLN A 102 6.66 -7.32 -1.37
CA GLN A 102 5.27 -7.34 -1.80
C GLN A 102 4.46 -8.35 -0.95
N PRO A 103 3.40 -7.91 -0.24
CA PRO A 103 2.61 -8.81 0.61
C PRO A 103 1.82 -9.85 -0.21
N MET A 104 1.60 -11.04 0.36
CA MET A 104 0.84 -12.12 -0.30
C MET A 104 -0.62 -11.77 -0.63
N TRP A 105 -1.20 -10.83 0.12
CA TRP A 105 -2.56 -10.34 -0.12
C TRP A 105 -2.61 -9.25 -1.21
N PHE A 106 -1.46 -8.76 -1.68
CA PHE A 106 -1.39 -7.78 -2.75
C PHE A 106 -1.68 -8.47 -4.10
N ILE A 107 -2.26 -7.72 -5.03
CA ILE A 107 -2.69 -8.27 -6.32
C ILE A 107 -1.53 -8.85 -7.14
N ASP A 108 -1.75 -10.04 -7.69
CA ASP A 108 -0.93 -10.59 -8.77
C ASP A 108 -1.51 -10.11 -10.10
N ILE A 109 -0.92 -9.05 -10.65
CA ILE A 109 -1.46 -8.34 -11.82
C ILE A 109 -1.43 -9.25 -13.06
N ASP A 110 -0.38 -10.07 -13.19
CA ASP A 110 -0.20 -10.94 -14.37
C ASP A 110 -1.15 -12.14 -14.36
N LYS A 111 -1.62 -12.58 -13.19
CA LYS A 111 -2.66 -13.61 -13.05
C LYS A 111 -4.09 -13.06 -13.03
N SER A 112 -4.24 -11.74 -12.91
CA SER A 112 -5.55 -11.10 -12.84
C SER A 112 -6.14 -10.89 -14.23
N ALA A 113 -7.47 -10.92 -14.35
CA ALA A 113 -8.12 -10.62 -15.62
C ALA A 113 -7.95 -9.12 -15.94
N GLU A 114 -7.01 -8.77 -16.81
CA GLU A 114 -6.65 -7.38 -17.13
C GLU A 114 -7.86 -6.52 -17.52
N SER A 115 -8.86 -7.10 -18.19
CA SER A 115 -10.10 -6.40 -18.57
C SER A 115 -10.97 -5.94 -17.40
N SER A 116 -10.69 -6.40 -16.18
CA SER A 116 -11.39 -6.01 -14.95
C SER A 116 -10.61 -5.01 -14.08
N LEU A 117 -9.37 -4.71 -14.47
CA LEU A 117 -8.48 -3.83 -13.73
C LEU A 117 -8.49 -2.42 -14.34
N GLU A 118 -8.58 -1.43 -13.47
CA GLU A 118 -8.30 -0.05 -13.83
C GLU A 118 -7.13 0.48 -13.01
N SER A 119 -6.27 1.22 -13.67
CA SER A 119 -5.11 1.85 -13.03
C SER A 119 -5.28 3.36 -12.98
N LYS A 120 -5.04 3.94 -11.80
CA LYS A 120 -5.28 5.35 -11.51
C LYS A 120 -4.15 5.92 -10.67
N LYS A 121 -3.99 7.24 -10.65
CA LYS A 121 -3.01 7.96 -9.82
C LYS A 121 -3.67 9.16 -9.15
N TRP A 122 -3.34 9.36 -7.87
CA TRP A 122 -3.71 10.55 -7.11
C TRP A 122 -2.54 10.92 -6.20
N ASN A 123 -2.01 12.14 -6.37
CA ASN A 123 -0.72 12.55 -5.81
C ASN A 123 0.35 11.49 -6.14
N ASP A 124 1.11 11.02 -5.15
CA ASP A 124 2.13 9.99 -5.34
C ASP A 124 1.58 8.56 -5.28
N PHE A 125 0.33 8.39 -4.83
CA PHE A 125 -0.31 7.09 -4.77
C PHE A 125 -0.71 6.58 -6.16
N LYS A 126 -0.38 5.33 -6.42
CA LYS A 126 -0.67 4.61 -7.66
C LYS A 126 -1.61 3.46 -7.31
N PHE A 127 -2.76 3.42 -7.96
CA PHE A 127 -3.87 2.54 -7.61
C PHE A 127 -4.13 1.51 -8.71
N ILE A 128 -4.47 0.31 -8.29
CA ILE A 128 -5.03 -0.76 -9.12
C ILE A 128 -6.42 -1.08 -8.54
N VAL A 129 -7.45 -0.78 -9.31
CA VAL A 129 -8.85 -1.00 -8.96
C VAL A 129 -9.30 -2.31 -9.61
N ASP A 130 -9.56 -3.31 -8.77
CA ASP A 130 -10.24 -4.54 -9.16
C ASP A 130 -11.74 -4.35 -8.98
N LYS A 131 -12.40 -3.96 -10.07
CA LYS A 131 -13.85 -3.69 -10.09
C LYS A 131 -14.68 -4.93 -9.82
N LYS A 132 -14.18 -6.11 -10.19
CA LYS A 132 -14.87 -7.39 -10.01
C LYS A 132 -14.98 -7.74 -8.53
N ASN A 133 -13.88 -7.59 -7.79
CA ASN A 133 -13.82 -7.94 -6.37
C ASN A 133 -14.16 -6.78 -5.43
N LYS A 134 -14.35 -5.57 -5.98
CA LYS A 134 -14.51 -4.31 -5.24
C LYS A 134 -13.34 -4.04 -4.29
N THR A 135 -12.14 -4.25 -4.81
CA THR A 135 -10.89 -4.08 -4.06
C THR A 135 -10.01 -3.06 -4.77
N VAL A 136 -9.41 -2.17 -4.00
CA VAL A 136 -8.38 -1.26 -4.47
C VAL A 136 -7.08 -1.66 -3.83
N TYR A 137 -6.04 -1.80 -4.64
CA TYR A 137 -4.66 -1.95 -4.21
C TYR A 137 -3.94 -0.64 -4.50
N TYR A 138 -3.01 -0.25 -3.64
CA TYR A 138 -2.23 0.96 -3.84
C TYR A 138 -0.78 0.76 -3.45
N VAL A 139 0.09 1.51 -4.12
CA VAL A 139 1.47 1.72 -3.73
C VAL A 139 1.75 3.20 -3.66
N PHE A 140 2.60 3.58 -2.71
CA PHE A 140 3.10 4.94 -2.54
C PHE A 140 4.56 4.97 -2.95
#